data_AF-A0A646IIA5-F1
#
_entry.id   AF-A0A646IIA5-F1
#
_cell.length_a   1.000
_cell.length_b   1.000
_cell.length_c   1.000
_cell.angle_alpha   90.00
_cell.angle_beta   90.00
_cell.angle_gamma   90.00
#
_symmetry.space_group_name_H-M   'P 1'
#
loop_
_entity.id
_entity.type
_entity.pdbx_description
1 polymer ?
#
loop_
_entity_poly.entity_id
_entity_poly.type
_entity_poly.pdbx_seq_one_letter_code
_entity_poly.pdbx_strand_id
1 'polypeptide(L)'
;MWSSGTGSLDDEARAGLVTYGGSIAFTGHDGALNTTLANARVELAGDTGYLIFDVTGTTQDGEAVAQQGVRLAEFALTDAAVTDGALTLDDVPTTLTAAGASAFGTYQAGEGLDPVSAVIPVDDACGAPAEEESEPEA
;
A
#
# COMPACT_ATOMS: atom_id res chain seq x y z
N MET A 1 11.85 -1.35 -6.23
CA MET A 1 12.19 -0.45 -5.12
C MET A 1 11.54 0.89 -5.40
N TRP A 2 10.62 1.33 -4.55
CA TRP A 2 10.08 2.69 -4.59
C TRP A 2 10.93 3.61 -3.72
N SER A 3 10.96 4.90 -4.05
CA SER A 3 11.72 5.92 -3.31
C SER A 3 11.01 7.26 -3.41
N SER A 4 11.49 8.27 -2.67
CA SER A 4 10.94 9.63 -2.69
C SER A 4 9.46 9.69 -2.28
N GLY A 5 9.08 8.88 -1.28
CA GLY A 5 7.73 8.91 -0.73
C GLY A 5 7.47 10.20 0.06
N THR A 6 6.21 10.63 0.09
CA THR A 6 5.75 11.81 0.83
C THR A 6 4.52 11.47 1.65
N GLY A 7 4.42 12.00 2.86
CA GLY A 7 3.31 11.70 3.75
C GLY A 7 3.54 12.16 5.18
N SER A 8 2.68 11.67 6.07
CA SER A 8 2.73 11.92 7.50
C SER A 8 2.60 10.60 8.26
N LEU A 9 3.34 10.45 9.35
CA LEU A 9 3.27 9.33 10.27
C LEU A 9 3.21 9.86 11.70
N ASP A 10 2.19 9.42 12.43
CA ASP A 10 2.04 9.60 13.86
C ASP A 10 2.43 8.28 14.56
N ASP A 11 3.60 8.29 15.20
CA ASP A 11 4.16 7.12 15.90
C ASP A 11 3.31 6.73 17.13
N GLU A 12 2.73 7.71 17.81
CA GLU A 12 1.95 7.51 19.04
C GLU A 12 0.59 6.87 18.73
N ALA A 13 -0.07 7.35 17.68
CA ALA A 13 -1.31 6.78 17.17
C ALA A 13 -1.11 5.56 16.26
N ARG A 14 0.14 5.29 15.85
CA ARG A 14 0.50 4.33 14.79
C ARG A 14 -0.37 4.50 13.56
N ALA A 15 -0.51 5.75 13.15
CA ALA A 15 -1.42 6.15 12.09
C ALA A 15 -0.66 6.97 11.04
N GLY A 16 -0.98 6.78 9.78
CA GLY A 16 -0.46 7.65 8.74
C GLY A 16 -0.42 7.01 7.38
N LEU A 17 0.00 7.79 6.39
CA LEU A 17 0.01 7.39 5.00
C LEU A 17 1.25 7.99 4.34
N VAL A 18 2.04 7.14 3.72
CA VAL A 18 3.16 7.52 2.88
C VAL A 18 2.86 7.11 1.45
N THR A 19 2.80 8.09 0.56
CA THR A 19 2.52 7.90 -0.86
C THR A 19 3.81 7.84 -1.65
N TYR A 20 3.88 6.84 -2.51
CA TYR A 20 4.89 6.68 -3.55
C TYR A 20 4.19 6.72 -4.92
N GLY A 21 4.89 7.25 -5.92
CA GLY A 21 4.43 7.17 -7.30
C GLY A 21 4.75 5.81 -7.94
N GLY A 22 4.89 5.84 -9.26
CA GLY A 22 5.33 4.69 -10.04
C GLY A 22 4.25 3.63 -10.23
N SER A 23 4.60 2.61 -11.01
CA SER A 23 3.68 1.54 -11.39
C SER A 23 4.39 0.25 -11.75
N ILE A 24 3.69 -0.87 -11.61
CA ILE A 24 4.07 -2.19 -12.11
C ILE A 24 2.97 -2.66 -13.06
N ALA A 25 3.36 -3.10 -14.26
CA ALA A 25 2.45 -3.73 -15.22
C ALA A 25 2.73 -5.23 -15.32
N PHE A 26 1.70 -6.03 -15.09
CA PHE A 26 1.68 -7.48 -15.25
C PHE A 26 0.96 -7.80 -16.56
N THR A 27 1.72 -8.31 -17.53
CA THR A 27 1.17 -8.76 -18.82
C THR A 27 1.47 -10.23 -19.07
N GLY A 28 0.53 -10.97 -19.65
CA GLY A 28 0.72 -12.39 -19.96
C GLY A 28 -0.39 -12.93 -20.86
N HIS A 29 -0.28 -14.21 -21.25
CA HIS A 29 -1.30 -14.91 -22.05
C HIS A 29 -1.73 -14.13 -23.32
N ASP A 30 -0.75 -13.66 -24.09
CA ASP A 30 -0.97 -12.87 -25.32
C ASP A 30 -1.83 -11.61 -25.11
N GLY A 31 -1.75 -11.02 -23.91
CA GLY A 31 -2.46 -9.80 -23.53
C GLY A 31 -3.77 -10.03 -22.78
N ALA A 32 -4.18 -11.29 -22.56
CA ALA A 32 -5.35 -11.60 -21.76
C ALA A 32 -5.16 -11.21 -20.29
N LEU A 33 -3.95 -11.41 -19.74
CA LEU A 33 -3.57 -10.78 -18.48
C LEU A 33 -2.95 -9.43 -18.79
N ASN A 34 -3.54 -8.37 -18.25
CA ASN A 34 -3.04 -7.01 -18.36
C ASN A 34 -3.49 -6.20 -17.14
N THR A 35 -2.75 -6.31 -16.04
CA THR A 35 -3.06 -5.66 -14.76
C THR A 35 -1.94 -4.68 -14.41
N THR A 36 -2.30 -3.47 -14.03
CA THR A 36 -1.38 -2.43 -13.56
C THR A 36 -1.68 -2.09 -12.12
N LEU A 37 -0.64 -2.12 -11.28
CA LEU A 37 -0.63 -1.52 -9.94
C LEU A 37 0.10 -0.19 -10.00
N ALA A 38 -0.52 0.89 -9.52
CA ALA A 38 0.06 2.23 -9.53
C ALA A 38 -0.11 2.94 -8.19
N ASN A 39 0.64 4.03 -8.01
CA ASN A 39 0.52 4.94 -6.86
C ASN A 39 0.58 4.18 -5.52
N ALA A 40 1.68 3.45 -5.35
CA ALA A 40 1.94 2.62 -4.19
C ALA A 40 1.87 3.48 -2.92
N ARG A 41 1.16 3.04 -1.89
CA ARG A 41 1.18 3.69 -0.58
C ARG A 41 1.44 2.68 0.53
N VAL A 42 2.04 3.16 1.60
CA VAL A 42 2.15 2.45 2.88
C VAL A 42 1.27 3.20 3.87
N GLU A 43 0.29 2.52 4.45
CA GLU A 43 -0.58 3.05 5.49
C GLU A 43 -0.28 2.34 6.81
N LEU A 44 -0.25 3.08 7.91
CA LEU A 44 -0.30 2.54 9.27
C LEU A 44 -1.70 2.81 9.83
N ALA A 45 -2.32 1.79 10.42
CA ALA A 45 -3.63 1.87 11.04
C ALA A 45 -3.63 1.06 12.33
N GLY A 46 -3.05 1.64 13.40
CA GLY A 46 -2.87 0.96 14.68
C GLY A 46 -1.78 -0.11 14.57
N ASP A 47 -2.10 -1.36 14.88
CA ASP A 47 -1.14 -2.47 14.82
C ASP A 47 -1.04 -3.14 13.44
N THR A 48 -1.77 -2.61 12.46
CA THR A 48 -1.79 -3.14 11.08
C THR A 48 -1.24 -2.12 10.10
N GLY A 49 -0.31 -2.56 9.26
CA GLY A 49 0.14 -1.83 8.08
C GLY A 49 -0.53 -2.35 6.82
N TYR A 50 -0.73 -1.48 5.83
CA TYR A 50 -1.29 -1.83 4.53
C TYR A 50 -0.40 -1.38 3.38
N LEU A 51 -0.27 -2.24 2.37
CA LEU A 51 0.24 -1.88 1.05
C LEU A 51 -0.94 -1.56 0.15
N ILE A 52 -0.99 -0.34 -0.36
CA ILE A 52 -2.13 0.18 -1.11
C ILE A 52 -1.71 0.50 -2.54
N PHE A 53 -2.58 0.18 -3.50
CA PHE A 53 -2.38 0.50 -4.91
C PHE A 53 -3.68 0.92 -5.59
N ASP A 54 -3.55 1.70 -6.66
CA ASP A 54 -4.57 1.78 -7.69
C ASP A 54 -4.39 0.60 -8.64
N VAL A 55 -5.47 -0.11 -8.93
CA VAL A 55 -5.47 -1.35 -9.72
C VAL A 55 -6.33 -1.13 -10.96
N THR A 56 -5.73 -1.29 -12.13
CA THR A 56 -6.45 -1.24 -13.42
C THR A 56 -6.10 -2.45 -14.27
N GLY A 57 -7.03 -2.95 -15.07
CA GLY A 57 -6.72 -4.06 -15.97
C GLY A 57 -7.84 -5.05 -16.19
N THR A 58 -7.45 -6.29 -16.42
CA THR A 58 -8.37 -7.42 -16.61
C THR A 58 -7.89 -8.62 -15.80
N THR A 59 -8.78 -9.23 -15.02
CA THR A 59 -8.49 -10.46 -14.26
C THR A 59 -8.31 -11.66 -15.19
N GLN A 60 -7.85 -12.79 -14.65
CA GLN A 60 -7.73 -14.02 -15.42
C GLN A 60 -9.07 -14.51 -16.01
N ASP A 61 -10.19 -14.20 -15.34
CA ASP A 61 -11.54 -14.55 -15.79
C ASP A 61 -12.10 -13.56 -16.82
N GLY A 62 -11.32 -12.55 -17.22
CA GLY A 62 -11.73 -11.56 -18.21
C GLY A 62 -12.52 -10.38 -17.64
N GLU A 63 -12.60 -10.24 -16.33
CA GLU A 63 -13.32 -9.14 -15.69
C GLU A 63 -12.47 -7.87 -15.65
N ALA A 64 -13.05 -6.74 -16.05
CA ALA A 64 -12.37 -5.46 -16.00
C ALA A 64 -12.24 -4.98 -14.54
N VAL A 65 -11.06 -4.48 -14.19
CA VAL A 65 -10.76 -3.89 -12.88
C VAL A 65 -10.34 -2.44 -13.07
N ALA A 66 -10.93 -1.55 -12.28
CA ALA A 66 -10.53 -0.15 -12.18
C ALA A 66 -10.89 0.35 -10.78
N GLN A 67 -10.02 0.07 -9.81
CA GLN A 67 -10.20 0.38 -8.40
C GLN A 67 -9.07 1.27 -7.91
N GLN A 68 -9.38 2.25 -7.08
CA GLN A 68 -8.38 3.14 -6.47
C GLN A 68 -8.24 2.85 -4.98
N GLY A 69 -7.04 3.05 -4.44
CA GLY A 69 -6.80 2.93 -3.00
C GLY A 69 -7.08 1.54 -2.43
N VAL A 70 -6.84 0.49 -3.21
CA VAL A 70 -7.03 -0.89 -2.75
C VAL A 70 -5.95 -1.22 -1.72
N ARG A 71 -6.34 -1.46 -0.46
CA ARG A 71 -5.49 -2.13 0.54
C ARG A 71 -5.21 -3.55 0.07
N LEU A 72 -4.22 -3.70 -0.80
CA LEU A 72 -3.91 -4.94 -1.51
C LEU A 72 -3.44 -6.00 -0.53
N ALA A 73 -2.49 -5.64 0.33
CA ALA A 73 -1.90 -6.52 1.32
C ALA A 73 -1.86 -5.87 2.69
N GLU A 74 -1.85 -6.68 3.73
CA GLU A 74 -1.70 -6.26 5.12
C GLU A 74 -0.51 -6.94 5.78
N PHE A 75 0.06 -6.30 6.79
CA PHE A 75 1.17 -6.81 7.59
C PHE A 75 1.05 -6.32 9.03
N ALA A 76 1.63 -7.07 9.97
CA ALA A 76 1.64 -6.70 11.38
C ALA A 76 2.75 -5.67 11.68
N LEU A 77 2.45 -4.70 12.53
CA LEU A 77 3.40 -3.70 13.03
C LEU A 77 3.93 -4.03 14.43
N THR A 78 3.76 -5.27 14.90
CA THR A 78 4.02 -5.65 16.30
C THR A 78 5.39 -5.25 16.82
N ASP A 79 6.43 -5.38 16.00
CA ASP A 79 7.81 -5.03 16.37
C ASP A 79 8.32 -3.77 15.64
N ALA A 80 7.48 -3.14 14.82
CA ALA A 80 7.83 -1.96 14.06
C ALA A 80 7.63 -0.71 14.93
N ALA A 81 8.67 0.11 15.03
CA ALA A 81 8.65 1.37 15.75
C ALA A 81 9.55 2.38 15.04
N VAL A 82 9.25 3.67 15.18
CA VAL A 82 10.17 4.71 14.75
C VAL A 82 11.36 4.72 15.71
N THR A 83 12.55 4.41 15.21
CA THR A 83 13.81 4.46 15.97
C THR A 83 14.83 5.26 15.16
N ASP A 84 15.59 6.13 15.83
CA ASP A 84 16.59 7.00 15.18
C ASP A 84 16.02 7.82 14.00
N GLY A 85 14.75 8.25 14.11
CA GLY A 85 14.06 9.05 13.08
C GLY A 85 13.63 8.27 11.84
N ALA A 86 13.48 6.95 11.92
CA ALA A 86 12.94 6.16 10.82
C ALA A 86 12.09 4.97 11.30
N LEU A 87 11.01 4.69 10.58
CA LEU A 87 10.33 3.41 10.66
C LEU A 87 11.06 2.40 9.77
N THR A 88 11.51 1.29 10.34
CA THR A 88 12.17 0.22 9.60
C THR A 88 11.32 -1.05 9.62
N LEU A 89 11.06 -1.59 8.43
CA LEU A 89 10.45 -2.89 8.19
C LEU A 89 11.52 -3.79 7.56
N ASP A 90 11.75 -4.97 8.14
CA ASP A 90 12.74 -5.94 7.68
C ASP A 90 12.06 -7.28 7.43
N ASP A 91 11.91 -7.63 6.15
CA ASP A 91 11.28 -8.85 5.64
C ASP A 91 9.97 -9.22 6.37
N VAL A 92 9.11 -8.22 6.59
CA VAL A 92 7.85 -8.40 7.30
C VAL A 92 6.87 -9.18 6.41
N PRO A 93 6.34 -10.34 6.86
CA PRO A 93 5.39 -11.10 6.08
C PRO A 93 4.13 -10.27 5.74
N THR A 94 3.65 -10.41 4.51
CA THR A 94 2.43 -9.75 4.06
C THR A 94 1.38 -10.80 3.70
N THR A 95 0.11 -10.42 3.82
CA THR A 95 -1.04 -11.27 3.51
C THR A 95 -1.99 -10.53 2.58
N LEU A 96 -2.46 -11.23 1.54
CA LEU A 96 -3.42 -10.67 0.59
C LEU A 96 -4.77 -10.43 1.28
N THR A 97 -5.30 -9.22 1.19
CA THR A 97 -6.61 -8.90 1.77
C THR A 97 -7.74 -9.41 0.89
N ALA A 98 -8.97 -9.37 1.41
CA ALA A 98 -10.16 -9.64 0.59
C ALA A 98 -10.33 -8.64 -0.58
N ALA A 99 -10.01 -7.35 -0.35
CA ALA A 99 -10.05 -6.34 -1.40
C ALA A 99 -8.98 -6.59 -2.46
N GLY A 100 -7.76 -6.95 -2.03
CA GLY A 100 -6.67 -7.30 -2.92
C GLY A 100 -6.99 -8.53 -3.76
N ALA A 101 -7.52 -9.59 -3.15
CA ALA A 101 -7.96 -10.80 -3.85
C ALA A 101 -9.02 -10.49 -4.92
N SER A 102 -10.00 -9.64 -4.60
CA SER A 102 -11.01 -9.21 -5.58
C SER A 102 -10.42 -8.37 -6.71
N ALA A 103 -9.42 -7.52 -6.44
CA ALA A 103 -8.81 -6.67 -7.45
C ALA A 103 -7.83 -7.43 -8.36
N PHE A 104 -7.15 -8.47 -7.84
CA PHE A 104 -6.25 -9.32 -8.62
C PHE A 104 -6.99 -10.43 -9.37
N GLY A 105 -8.03 -11.02 -8.76
CA GLY A 105 -8.90 -12.03 -9.36
C GLY A 105 -8.28 -13.43 -9.53
N THR A 106 -7.07 -13.68 -9.02
CA THR A 106 -6.37 -14.98 -9.20
C THR A 106 -6.04 -15.69 -7.89
N TYR A 107 -5.79 -14.94 -6.83
CA TYR A 107 -5.38 -15.46 -5.52
C TYR A 107 -6.48 -15.29 -4.49
N GLN A 108 -6.48 -16.15 -3.48
CA GLN A 108 -7.47 -16.10 -2.41
C GLN A 108 -7.04 -15.15 -1.30
N ALA A 109 -8.02 -14.51 -0.65
CA ALA A 109 -7.76 -13.73 0.55
C ALA A 109 -7.10 -14.60 1.63
N GLY A 110 -6.15 -14.03 2.36
CA GLY A 110 -5.38 -14.75 3.37
C GLY A 110 -4.13 -15.46 2.83
N GLU A 111 -3.89 -15.44 1.52
CA GLU A 111 -2.68 -16.00 0.94
C GLU A 111 -1.46 -15.12 1.25
N GLY A 112 -0.35 -15.75 1.58
CA GLY A 112 0.92 -15.05 1.83
C GLY A 112 1.48 -14.49 0.53
N LEU A 113 1.89 -13.23 0.57
CA LEU A 113 2.64 -12.60 -0.53
C LEU A 113 4.11 -12.45 -0.12
N ASP A 114 4.91 -11.91 -1.03
CA ASP A 114 6.29 -11.57 -0.72
C ASP A 114 6.36 -10.63 0.50
N PRO A 115 7.33 -10.84 1.40
CA PRO A 115 7.53 -9.96 2.54
C PRO A 115 7.91 -8.55 2.08
N VAL A 116 7.64 -7.57 2.93
CA VAL A 116 7.98 -6.17 2.69
C VAL A 116 9.17 -5.74 3.54
N SER A 117 10.08 -5.01 2.90
CA SER A 117 11.20 -4.33 3.53
C SER A 117 11.17 -2.85 3.16
N ALA A 118 11.31 -1.98 4.16
CA ALA A 118 11.24 -0.53 3.99
C ALA A 118 12.05 0.20 5.06
N VAL A 119 12.63 1.34 4.67
CA VAL A 119 13.16 2.33 5.61
C VAL A 119 12.47 3.65 5.26
N ILE A 120 11.64 4.13 6.17
CA ILE A 120 10.84 5.33 5.99
C ILE A 120 11.35 6.38 6.99
N PRO A 121 12.10 7.40 6.54
CA PRO A 121 12.50 8.50 7.40
C PRO A 121 11.26 9.25 7.92
N VAL A 122 11.26 9.54 9.21
CA VAL A 122 10.22 10.30 9.92
C VAL A 122 10.92 11.49 10.56
N ASP A 123 10.71 12.68 10.00
CA ASP A 123 11.21 13.91 10.58
C ASP A 123 10.36 14.32 11.80
N ASP A 124 10.91 15.16 12.69
CA ASP A 124 10.17 15.68 13.86
C ASP A 124 8.88 16.44 13.47
N ALA A 125 8.73 16.81 12.19
CA ALA A 125 7.54 17.45 11.63
C ALA A 125 6.51 16.47 11.03
N CYS A 126 6.82 15.17 10.94
CA CYS A 126 6.00 14.16 10.28
C CYS A 126 4.66 13.86 10.98
N GLY A 127 4.50 14.31 12.24
CA GLY A 127 3.29 14.15 13.04
C GLY A 127 2.24 15.26 12.84
N ALA A 128 2.47 16.24 11.96
CA ALA A 128 1.43 17.20 11.60
C ALA A 128 0.41 16.50 10.68
N PRO A 129 -0.89 16.44 11.02
CA PRO A 129 -1.88 15.89 10.12
C PRO A 129 -1.87 16.67 8.82
N ALA A 130 -1.90 15.94 7.68
CA ALA A 130 -2.18 16.56 6.40
C ALA A 130 -3.57 17.21 6.50
N GLU A 131 -3.63 18.54 6.38
CA GLU A 131 -4.88 19.28 6.35
C GLU A 131 -5.64 18.83 5.09
N GLU A 132 -6.76 18.14 5.27
CA GLU A 132 -7.68 17.78 4.20
C GLU A 132 -8.12 19.08 3.50
N GLU A 133 -7.63 19.33 2.29
CA GLU A 133 -8.14 20.39 1.42
C GLU A 133 -9.61 20.10 1.15
N SER A 134 -10.47 20.75 1.92
CA SER A 134 -11.92 20.70 1.74
C SER A 134 -12.24 21.44 0.45
N GLU A 135 -12.59 20.71 -0.61
CA GLU A 135 -13.09 21.26 -1.85
C GLU A 135 -14.34 22.12 -1.57
N PRO A 136 -14.44 23.37 -2.06
CA PRO A 136 -15.62 24.19 -1.82
C PRO A 136 -16.76 23.68 -2.70
N GLU A 137 -17.84 23.18 -2.09
CA GLU A 137 -19.12 22.96 -2.78
C GLU A 137 -19.65 24.29 -3.35
N ALA A 138 -20.05 24.26 -4.63
CA ALA A 138 -20.62 25.37 -5.39
C ALA A 138 -22.16 25.35 -5.38
#